data_AF-A0A2E5KR97-F1
#
_entry.id   AF-A0A2E5KR97-F1
#
_cell.length_a   1.000
_cell.length_b   1.000
_cell.length_c   1.000
_cell.angle_alpha   90.00
_cell.angle_beta   90.00
_cell.angle_gamma   90.00
#
_symmetry.space_group_name_H-M   'P 1'
#
loop_
_entity.id
_entity.type
_entity.pdbx_description
1 polymer ?
#
loop_
_entity_poly.entity_id
_entity_poly.type
_entity_poly.pdbx_seq_one_letter_code
_entity_poly.pdbx_strand_id
1 'polypeptide(L)'
;MESIGRYEVVQRLGSGSHCDVLLCWDDDAESVVKLFRIRGRRLKRRIAKGDDELAARVLQNFHNKANLTASLNHPNIINVIECALAV
;
A
#
# COMPACT_ATOMS: atom_id res chain seq x y z
N MET A 1 12.76 -7.63 -13.25
CA MET A 1 11.78 -6.53 -13.10
C MET A 1 10.95 -6.84 -11.86
N GLU A 2 10.79 -5.91 -10.90
CA GLU A 2 9.93 -6.12 -9.71
C GLU A 2 8.48 -5.83 -10.13
N SER A 3 7.53 -6.64 -9.67
CA SER A 3 6.10 -6.43 -9.90
C SER A 3 5.33 -6.53 -8.58
N ILE A 4 4.17 -5.87 -8.52
CA ILE A 4 3.24 -5.92 -7.39
C ILE A 4 1.85 -6.18 -7.96
N GLY A 5 1.41 -7.45 -7.93
CA GLY A 5 0.20 -7.84 -8.65
C GLY A 5 0.35 -7.57 -10.14
N ARG A 6 -0.59 -6.79 -10.71
CA ARG A 6 -0.58 -6.38 -12.13
C ARG A 6 0.37 -5.22 -12.46
N TYR A 7 0.90 -4.54 -11.43
CA TYR A 7 1.70 -3.33 -11.63
C TYR A 7 3.19 -3.68 -11.80
N GLU A 8 3.76 -3.31 -12.93
CA GLU A 8 5.21 -3.43 -13.18
C GLU A 8 5.95 -2.22 -12.60
N VAL A 9 6.90 -2.44 -11.69
CA VAL A 9 7.60 -1.34 -11.02
C VAL A 9 8.69 -0.75 -11.92
N VAL A 10 8.57 0.54 -12.23
CA VAL A 10 9.56 1.32 -12.97
C VAL A 10 10.61 1.87 -12.03
N GLN A 11 10.17 2.60 -11.00
CA GLN A 11 11.06 3.21 -10.01
C GLN A 11 10.33 3.53 -8.70
N ARG A 12 11.11 3.80 -7.65
CA ARG A 12 10.60 4.34 -6.40
C ARG A 12 10.63 5.87 -6.44
N LEU A 13 9.46 6.49 -6.30
CA LEU A 13 9.31 7.95 -6.23
C LEU A 13 9.52 8.50 -4.82
N GLY A 14 9.22 7.70 -3.79
CA GLY A 14 9.39 8.12 -2.41
C GLY A 14 9.30 6.97 -1.42
N SER A 15 9.79 7.20 -0.21
CA SER A 15 9.71 6.22 0.87
C SER A 15 9.32 6.88 2.18
N GLY A 16 8.45 6.21 2.93
CA GLY A 16 8.06 6.59 4.29
C GLY A 16 8.36 5.46 5.29
N SER A 17 8.05 5.71 6.56
CA SER A 17 8.25 4.73 7.64
C SER A 17 7.53 3.39 7.42
N HIS A 18 6.39 3.41 6.71
CA HIS A 18 5.52 2.25 6.50
C HIS A 18 4.99 2.10 5.07
N CYS A 19 5.50 2.89 4.12
CA CYS A 19 5.07 2.78 2.73
C CYS A 19 6.19 3.18 1.77
N ASP A 20 6.04 2.72 0.53
CA ASP A 20 6.78 3.20 -0.63
C ASP A 20 5.77 3.78 -1.62
N VAL A 21 6.17 4.83 -2.32
CA VAL A 21 5.46 5.36 -3.49
C VAL A 21 6.26 4.94 -4.71
N LEU A 22 5.61 4.22 -5.61
CA LEU A 22 6.21 3.59 -6.76
C LEU A 22 5.58 4.15 -8.02
N LEU A 23 6.42 4.39 -9.02
CA LEU A 23 5.98 4.56 -10.39
C LEU A 23 5.87 3.19 -11.02
N CYS A 24 4.72 2.89 -11.61
CA CYS A 24 4.43 1.61 -12.22
C CYS A 24 3.79 1.74 -13.60
N TRP A 25 3.86 0.68 -14.39
CA TRP A 25 3.01 0.45 -15.54
C TRP A 25 1.84 -0.48 -15.18
N ASP A 26 0.66 -0.19 -15.72
CA ASP A 26 -0.56 -1.01 -15.69
C ASP A 26 -1.13 -1.04 -17.11
N ASP A 27 -0.96 -2.15 -17.85
CA ASP A 27 -1.38 -2.29 -19.26
C ASP A 27 -1.07 -1.06 -20.14
N ASP A 28 0.23 -0.69 -20.21
CA ASP A 28 0.76 0.49 -20.93
C ASP A 28 0.31 1.87 -20.40
N ALA A 29 -0.47 1.93 -19.32
CA ALA A 29 -0.81 3.17 -18.63
C ALA A 29 0.11 3.43 -17.43
N GLU A 30 0.59 4.67 -17.31
CA GLU A 30 1.43 5.09 -16.20
C GLU A 30 0.57 5.24 -14.93
N SER A 31 0.99 4.58 -13.85
CA SER A 31 0.27 4.57 -12.57
C SER A 31 1.19 4.83 -11.39
N VAL A 32 0.68 5.52 -10.38
CA VAL A 32 1.39 5.74 -9.10
C VAL A 32 0.80 4.84 -8.02
N VAL A 33 1.60 3.90 -7.54
CA VAL A 33 1.18 2.91 -6.53
C VAL A 33 1.79 3.25 -5.17
N LYS A 34 0.93 3.45 -4.18
CA LYS A 34 1.35 3.60 -2.77
C LYS A 34 1.28 2.25 -2.07
N LEU A 35 2.42 1.58 -1.95
CA LEU A 35 2.53 0.26 -1.32
C LEU A 35 2.79 0.38 0.18
N PHE A 36 1.85 -0.09 1.01
CA PHE A 36 2.04 -0.20 2.45
C PHE A 36 2.83 -1.45 2.80
N ARG A 37 3.95 -1.29 3.52
CA ARG A 37 4.80 -2.40 3.97
C ARG A 37 4.98 -2.33 5.48
N ILE A 38 4.83 -3.47 6.15
CA ILE A 38 5.26 -3.61 7.54
C ILE A 38 6.79 -3.60 7.54
N ARG A 39 7.44 -2.52 7.99
CA ARG A 39 8.91 -2.41 8.03
C ARG A 39 9.52 -2.77 9.38
N GLY A 40 8.81 -2.54 10.47
CA GLY A 40 9.33 -2.70 11.83
C GLY A 40 9.64 -4.17 12.18
N ARG A 41 10.93 -4.48 12.43
CA ARG A 41 11.38 -5.85 12.79
C ARG A 41 10.65 -6.44 14.00
N ARG A 42 10.29 -5.62 14.99
CA ARG A 42 9.54 -6.06 16.18
C ARG A 42 8.10 -6.43 15.82
N LEU A 43 7.45 -5.61 14.99
CA LEU A 43 6.08 -5.83 14.53
C LEU A 43 5.99 -7.10 13.68
N LYS A 44 6.88 -7.26 12.70
CA LYS A 44 6.98 -8.49 11.89
C LYS A 44 7.13 -9.74 12.76
N ARG A 45 8.04 -9.71 13.74
CA ARG A 45 8.28 -10.86 14.63
C ARG A 45 7.07 -11.22 15.48
N ARG A 46 6.28 -10.24 15.94
CA ARG A 46 5.07 -10.51 16.71
C ARG A 46 4.00 -11.16 15.84
N ILE A 47 3.73 -10.60 14.67
CA ILE A 47 2.78 -11.16 13.71
C ILE A 47 3.20 -12.58 13.31
N ALA A 48 4.48 -12.80 12.99
CA ALA A 48 5.01 -14.12 12.65
C ALA A 48 4.96 -15.14 13.82
N LYS A 49 4.79 -14.68 15.07
CA LYS A 49 4.62 -15.54 16.24
C LYS A 49 3.14 -15.81 16.58
N GLY A 50 2.20 -15.43 15.70
CA GLY A 50 0.77 -15.67 15.90
C GLY A 50 0.06 -14.61 16.74
N ASP A 51 0.56 -13.37 16.76
CA ASP A 51 -0.14 -12.24 17.38
C ASP A 51 -1.27 -11.75 16.46
N ASP A 52 -2.35 -12.52 16.40
CA ASP A 52 -3.46 -12.32 15.46
C ASP A 52 -4.22 -11.00 15.71
N GLU A 53 -4.37 -10.60 16.98
CA GLU A 53 -4.99 -9.31 17.34
C GLU A 53 -4.19 -8.14 16.76
N LEU A 54 -2.86 -8.20 16.87
CA LEU A 54 -1.99 -7.18 16.29
C LEU A 54 -2.06 -7.17 14.76
N ALA A 55 -2.09 -8.35 14.13
CA ALA A 55 -2.22 -8.47 12.68
C ALA A 55 -3.56 -7.86 12.20
N ALA A 56 -4.67 -8.22 12.84
CA ALA A 56 -6.00 -7.69 12.57
C ALA A 56 -6.04 -6.16 12.73
N ARG A 57 -5.42 -5.63 13.79
CA ARG A 57 -5.35 -4.18 14.00
C ARG A 57 -4.54 -3.46 12.91
N VAL A 58 -3.44 -4.05 12.44
CA VAL A 58 -2.65 -3.47 11.33
C VAL A 58 -3.46 -3.46 10.04
N LEU A 59 -4.16 -4.55 9.74
CA LEU A 59 -5.05 -4.64 8.57
C LEU A 59 -6.21 -3.65 8.66
N GLN A 60 -6.88 -3.56 9.80
CA GLN A 60 -7.97 -2.60 10.02
C GLN A 60 -7.50 -1.15 9.81
N ASN A 61 -6.31 -0.79 10.31
CA ASN A 61 -5.74 0.53 10.09
C ASN A 61 -5.45 0.82 8.61
N PHE A 62 -5.04 -0.19 7.84
CA PHE A 62 -4.89 -0.07 6.39
C PHE A 62 -6.25 0.16 5.72
N HIS A 63 -7.25 -0.68 6.03
CA HIS A 63 -8.60 -0.55 5.48
C HIS A 63 -9.24 0.80 5.79
N ASN A 64 -9.12 1.30 7.03
CA ASN A 64 -9.66 2.61 7.40
C ASN A 64 -9.06 3.73 6.54
N LYS A 65 -7.75 3.68 6.27
CA LYS A 65 -7.07 4.67 5.41
C LYS A 65 -7.47 4.53 3.95
N ALA A 66 -7.55 3.29 3.45
CA ALA A 66 -7.99 3.00 2.09
C ALA A 66 -9.41 3.52 1.85
N ASN A 67 -10.35 3.17 2.74
CA ASN A 67 -11.75 3.58 2.65
C ASN A 67 -11.91 5.09 2.73
N LEU A 68 -11.23 5.75 3.68
CA LEU A 68 -11.26 7.21 3.78
C LEU A 68 -10.76 7.84 2.48
N THR A 69 -9.61 7.39 1.97
CA THR A 69 -9.02 8.00 0.75
C THR A 69 -9.89 7.74 -0.48
N ALA A 70 -10.50 6.56 -0.61
CA ALA A 70 -11.41 6.22 -1.69
C ALA A 70 -12.72 7.02 -1.66
N SER A 71 -13.16 7.48 -0.47
CA SER A 71 -14.34 8.34 -0.34
C SER A 71 -14.11 9.81 -0.73
N LEU A 72 -12.85 10.23 -0.87
CA LEU A 72 -12.53 11.61 -1.24
C LEU A 72 -12.63 11.76 -2.76
N ASN A 73 -13.46 12.70 -3.21
CA ASN A 73 -13.56 13.10 -4.60
C ASN A 73 -13.57 14.63 -4.69
N HIS A 74 -12.40 15.22 -4.94
CA HIS A 74 -12.24 16.67 -4.97
C HIS A 74 -11.08 17.03 -5.91
N PRO A 75 -11.19 18.10 -6.74
CA PRO A 75 -10.16 18.45 -7.72
C PRO A 75 -8.77 18.72 -7.14
N ASN A 76 -8.70 19.08 -5.85
CA ASN A 76 -7.44 19.36 -5.13
C ASN A 76 -6.99 18.21 -4.21
N ILE A 77 -7.62 17.04 -4.29
CA ILE A 77 -7.24 15.85 -3.54
C ILE A 77 -6.92 14.76 -4.56
N ILE A 78 -5.81 14.05 -4.38
CA ILE A 78 -5.45 12.94 -5.27
C ILE A 78 -6.52 11.86 -5.15
N ASN A 79 -7.13 11.51 -6.28
CA ASN A 79 -8.10 10.43 -6.36
C ASN A 79 -7.40 9.07 -6.33
N VAL A 80 -7.94 8.16 -5.52
CA VAL A 80 -7.53 6.76 -5.50
C VAL A 80 -8.41 5.99 -6.47
N ILE A 81 -7.80 5.40 -7.50
CA ILE A 81 -8.50 4.62 -8.52
C ILE A 81 -8.88 3.23 -7.98
N GLU A 82 -7.95 2.60 -7.26
CA GLU A 82 -8.11 1.25 -6.71
C GLU A 82 -7.32 1.09 -5.40
N CYS A 83 -7.80 0.19 -4.53
CA CYS A 83 -7.03 -0.30 -3.40
C CYS A 83 -7.14 -1.83 -3.31
N ALA A 84 -5.99 -2.49 -3.20
CA ALA A 84 -5.89 -3.94 -3.08
C ALA A 84 -4.82 -4.33 -2.05
N LEU A 85 -4.95 -5.54 -1.52
CA LEU A 85 -3.85 -6.20 -0.81
C LEU A 85 -2.89 -6.76 -1.85
N ALA A 86 -1.60 -6.47 -1.71
CA ALA A 86 -0.57 -7.13 -2.51
C ALA A 86 -0.45 -8.58 -2.03
N VAL A 87 -0.92 -9.52 -2.86
CA VAL A 87 -0.81 -10.97 -2.64
C VAL A 87 0.46 -11.49 -3.33
#